data_AF-A0A2S6NGD1-F1
#
_entry.id   AF-A0A2S6NGD1-F1
#
_cell.length_a   1.000
_cell.length_b   1.000
_cell.length_c   1.000
_cell.angle_alpha   90.00
_cell.angle_beta   90.00
_cell.angle_gamma   90.00
#
_symmetry.space_group_name_H-M   'P 1'
#
loop_
_entity.id
_entity.type
_entity.pdbx_description
1 polymer ?
#
loop_
_entity_poly.entity_id
_entity_poly.type
_entity_poly.pdbx_seq_one_letter_code
_entity_poly.pdbx_strand_id
1 'polypeptide(L)'
;MQDDLNFMNSNVIRFPVELVATPTMEVLRALAPDAREVSLIAEAFALDEPDWNIRDRADAEMAANVATRREWPTDAAEKRAALEAMLEPFVKEAVRLCRKSREDGRRSDEAAGKLVAAQTEGGYWLDALENVSEARSFAWANGMIEAYEAAQEALGADRAIGMAMRGERWMPVDHDKDVEILLLAAAR
;
A
#
# COMPACT_ATOMS: atom_id res chain seq x y z
N MET A 1 -12.74 -32.26 34.20
CA MET A 1 -11.32 -32.63 34.03
C MET A 1 -11.04 -32.38 32.56
N GLN A 2 -10.36 -31.26 32.32
CA GLN A 2 -9.83 -30.71 31.06
C GLN A 2 -10.02 -31.55 29.78
N ASP A 3 -10.91 -31.08 28.90
CA ASP A 3 -10.68 -31.14 27.46
C ASP A 3 -10.19 -29.75 27.04
N ASP A 4 -8.88 -29.55 27.13
CA ASP A 4 -8.21 -28.37 26.61
C ASP A 4 -8.24 -28.44 25.08
N LEU A 5 -9.08 -27.60 24.48
CA LEU A 5 -9.11 -27.29 23.05
C LEU A 5 -7.73 -26.78 22.61
N ASN A 6 -6.94 -27.71 22.09
CA ASN A 6 -5.62 -27.48 21.51
C ASN A 6 -5.78 -26.77 20.15
N PHE A 7 -6.13 -25.49 20.16
CA PHE A 7 -6.17 -24.59 18.99
C PHE A 7 -4.78 -23.98 18.69
N MET A 8 -3.70 -24.70 18.98
CA MET A 8 -2.33 -24.26 18.69
C MET A 8 -1.83 -24.91 17.39
N ASN A 9 -1.51 -24.07 16.42
CA ASN A 9 -0.58 -24.31 15.30
C ASN A 9 -1.09 -25.10 14.08
N SER A 10 -2.24 -24.73 13.51
CA SER A 10 -2.33 -24.86 12.05
C SER A 10 -1.42 -23.77 11.46
N ASN A 11 -0.32 -24.17 10.83
CA ASN A 11 0.44 -23.29 9.94
C ASN A 11 -0.51 -22.90 8.79
N VAL A 12 -1.28 -21.84 8.99
CA VAL A 12 -2.06 -21.22 7.92
C VAL A 12 -1.04 -20.55 7.02
N ILE A 13 -0.55 -21.31 6.04
CA ILE A 13 0.03 -20.73 4.84
C ILE A 13 -1.14 -20.00 4.19
N ARG A 14 -1.28 -18.70 4.46
CA ARG A 14 -2.12 -17.85 3.63
C ARG A 14 -1.46 -17.90 2.26
N PHE A 15 -2.01 -18.72 1.36
CA PHE A 15 -1.72 -18.56 -0.05
C PHE A 15 -1.94 -17.09 -0.35
N PRO A 16 -0.97 -16.39 -0.96
CA PRO A 16 -1.07 -14.96 -1.18
C PRO A 16 -2.08 -14.71 -2.30
N VAL A 17 -3.36 -14.92 -2.00
CA VAL A 17 -4.50 -14.72 -2.88
C VAL A 17 -4.52 -13.27 -3.36
N GLU A 18 -4.01 -12.36 -2.54
CA GLU A 18 -3.77 -10.96 -2.86
C GLU A 18 -2.81 -10.73 -4.05
N LEU A 19 -2.03 -11.72 -4.49
CA LEU A 19 -1.22 -11.62 -5.72
C LEU A 19 -2.03 -11.86 -7.00
N VAL A 20 -3.14 -12.61 -6.91
CA VAL A 20 -3.97 -13.01 -8.06
C VAL A 20 -5.38 -12.43 -7.99
N ALA A 21 -5.77 -11.88 -6.85
CA ALA A 21 -7.08 -11.31 -6.62
C ALA A 21 -7.34 -10.11 -7.54
N THR A 22 -8.62 -9.85 -7.82
CA THR A 22 -9.02 -8.62 -8.49
C THR A 22 -8.56 -7.41 -7.66
N PRO A 23 -7.95 -6.38 -8.28
CA PRO A 23 -7.57 -5.16 -7.56
C PRO A 23 -8.80 -4.51 -6.92
N THR A 24 -8.77 -4.41 -5.59
CA THR A 24 -9.81 -3.77 -4.77
C THR A 24 -9.13 -2.99 -3.64
N MET A 25 -9.86 -2.08 -2.99
CA MET A 25 -9.34 -1.36 -1.82
C MET A 25 -8.94 -2.29 -0.67
N GLU A 26 -9.66 -3.40 -0.48
CA GLU A 26 -9.32 -4.39 0.54
C GLU A 26 -7.98 -5.06 0.23
N VAL A 27 -7.79 -5.49 -1.02
CA VAL A 27 -6.51 -6.04 -1.49
C VAL A 27 -5.40 -5.00 -1.34
N LEU A 28 -5.63 -3.75 -1.71
CA LEU A 28 -4.64 -2.68 -1.54
C LEU A 28 -4.24 -2.51 -0.08
N ARG A 29 -5.19 -2.47 0.87
CA ARG A 29 -4.88 -2.34 2.30
C ARG A 29 -4.06 -3.50 2.85
N ALA A 30 -4.23 -4.71 2.30
CA ALA A 30 -3.41 -5.87 2.64
C ALA A 30 -2.02 -5.85 1.99
N LEU A 31 -1.87 -5.15 0.87
CA LEU A 31 -0.65 -5.08 0.07
C LEU A 31 0.25 -3.88 0.41
N ALA A 32 -0.34 -2.78 0.87
CA ALA A 32 0.31 -1.49 1.05
C ALA A 32 1.56 -1.58 1.94
N PRO A 33 2.68 -0.97 1.55
CA PRO A 33 3.88 -0.89 2.39
C PRO A 33 3.61 -0.15 3.72
N ASP A 34 4.28 -0.58 4.80
CA ASP A 34 4.25 0.13 6.10
C ASP A 34 5.13 1.40 6.01
N ALA A 35 4.61 2.53 6.48
CA ALA A 35 5.31 3.82 6.39
C ALA A 35 6.68 3.82 7.10
N ARG A 36 6.82 3.07 8.21
CA ARG A 36 8.08 2.97 8.95
C ARG A 36 9.10 2.15 8.17
N GLU A 37 8.67 1.07 7.53
CA GLU A 37 9.56 0.28 6.67
C GLU A 37 10.05 1.12 5.49
N VAL A 38 9.17 1.92 4.89
CA VAL A 38 9.51 2.82 3.77
C VAL A 38 10.54 3.87 4.21
N SER A 39 10.37 4.50 5.37
CA SER A 39 11.35 5.47 5.89
C SER A 39 12.71 4.80 6.18
N LEU A 40 12.72 3.62 6.79
CA LEU A 40 13.96 2.86 7.01
C LEU A 40 14.67 2.48 5.71
N ILE A 41 13.92 2.11 4.67
CA ILE A 41 14.47 1.79 3.36
C ILE A 41 15.02 3.03 2.67
N ALA A 42 14.31 4.16 2.74
CA ALA A 42 14.80 5.42 2.19
C ALA A 42 16.13 5.82 2.83
N GLU A 43 16.23 5.74 4.16
CA GLU A 43 17.48 5.98 4.88
C GLU A 43 18.59 4.99 4.48
N ALA A 44 18.30 3.68 4.52
CA ALA A 44 19.30 2.63 4.27
C ALA A 44 19.89 2.68 2.86
N PHE A 45 19.12 3.11 1.87
CA PHE A 45 19.55 3.22 0.48
C PHE A 45 19.88 4.66 0.05
N ALA A 46 19.86 5.63 0.98
CA ALA A 46 20.06 7.05 0.70
C ALA A 46 19.14 7.58 -0.41
N LEU A 47 17.87 7.15 -0.39
CA LEU A 47 16.80 7.64 -1.27
C LEU A 47 16.04 8.77 -0.58
N ASP A 48 15.36 9.58 -1.39
CA ASP A 48 14.45 10.60 -0.87
C ASP A 48 13.25 9.93 -0.17
N GLU A 49 12.85 10.47 0.97
CA GLU A 49 11.61 10.04 1.63
C GLU A 49 10.39 10.42 0.79
N PRO A 50 9.31 9.60 0.80
CA PRO A 50 8.07 9.99 0.16
C PRO A 50 7.48 11.24 0.83
N ASP A 51 6.71 12.02 0.07
CA ASP A 51 5.94 13.11 0.65
C ASP A 51 4.83 12.55 1.57
N TRP A 52 5.01 12.74 2.88
CA TRP A 52 4.08 12.22 3.88
C TRP A 52 2.66 12.84 3.79
N ASN A 53 2.46 13.91 3.01
CA ASN A 53 1.16 14.55 2.78
C ASN A 53 0.46 14.06 1.50
N ILE A 54 1.01 13.07 0.77
CA ILE A 54 0.42 12.56 -0.49
C ILE A 54 -1.04 12.18 -0.29
N ARG A 55 -1.37 11.52 0.82
CA ARG A 55 -2.74 11.06 1.10
C ARG A 55 -3.73 12.23 1.20
N ASP A 56 -3.36 13.27 1.94
CA ASP A 56 -4.22 14.44 2.14
C ASP A 56 -4.35 15.27 0.87
N ARG A 57 -3.26 15.39 0.11
CA ARG A 57 -3.27 16.02 -1.22
C ARG A 57 -4.20 15.27 -2.17
N ALA A 58 -4.06 13.95 -2.29
CA ALA A 58 -4.88 13.12 -3.16
C ALA A 58 -6.37 13.14 -2.78
N ASP A 59 -6.66 13.15 -1.48
CA ASP A 59 -8.03 13.34 -0.96
C ASP A 59 -8.62 14.70 -1.38
N ALA A 60 -7.88 15.80 -1.21
CA ALA A 60 -8.32 17.13 -1.61
C ALA A 60 -8.50 17.25 -3.13
N GLU A 61 -7.56 16.71 -3.92
CA GLU A 61 -7.63 16.71 -5.38
C GLU A 61 -8.81 15.89 -5.90
N MET A 62 -9.05 14.71 -5.33
CA MET A 62 -10.20 13.89 -5.71
C MET A 62 -11.51 14.56 -5.33
N ALA A 63 -11.60 15.18 -4.15
CA ALA A 63 -12.77 15.93 -3.74
C ALA A 63 -13.07 17.11 -4.69
N ALA A 64 -12.02 17.84 -5.09
CA ALA A 64 -12.14 18.89 -6.10
C ALA A 64 -12.62 18.32 -7.44
N ASN A 65 -12.05 17.21 -7.90
CA ASN A 65 -12.45 16.54 -9.14
C ASN A 65 -13.94 16.14 -9.10
N VAL A 66 -14.39 15.50 -8.03
CA VAL A 66 -15.81 15.17 -7.80
C VAL A 66 -16.70 16.43 -7.85
N ALA A 67 -16.27 17.54 -7.24
CA ALA A 67 -17.02 18.79 -7.22
C ALA A 67 -17.11 19.48 -8.59
N THR A 68 -16.14 19.26 -9.49
CA THR A 68 -16.20 19.84 -10.85
C THR A 68 -17.26 19.19 -11.74
N ARG A 69 -17.65 17.94 -11.45
CA ARG A 69 -18.72 17.24 -12.18
C ARG A 69 -20.09 17.85 -11.84
N ARG A 70 -20.69 18.51 -12.83
CA ARG A 70 -21.98 19.19 -12.72
C ARG A 70 -23.18 18.27 -12.85
N GLU A 71 -23.03 17.17 -13.58
CA GLU A 71 -24.11 16.25 -13.91
C GLU A 71 -23.80 14.89 -13.31
N TRP A 72 -24.46 14.59 -12.19
CA TRP A 72 -24.46 13.26 -11.60
C TRP A 72 -25.73 12.53 -12.02
N PRO A 73 -25.65 11.20 -12.28
CA PRO A 73 -26.85 10.40 -12.46
C PRO A 73 -27.81 10.60 -11.29
N THR A 74 -29.11 10.68 -11.60
CA THR A 74 -30.15 10.78 -10.56
C THR A 74 -30.35 9.45 -9.85
N ASP A 75 -30.10 8.34 -10.55
CA ASP A 75 -30.09 7.02 -9.94
C ASP A 75 -28.89 6.85 -9.01
N ALA A 76 -29.15 6.36 -7.80
CA ALA A 76 -28.14 6.22 -6.76
C ALA A 76 -27.11 5.13 -7.09
N ALA A 77 -27.52 4.06 -7.77
CA ALA A 77 -26.62 2.98 -8.15
C ALA A 77 -25.70 3.41 -9.31
N GLU A 78 -26.24 4.11 -10.31
CA GLU A 78 -25.46 4.70 -11.39
C GLU A 78 -24.46 5.74 -10.89
N LYS A 79 -24.88 6.62 -9.97
CA LYS A 79 -23.97 7.59 -9.35
C LYS A 79 -22.85 6.88 -8.60
N ARG A 80 -23.16 5.84 -7.85
CA ARG A 80 -22.17 5.03 -7.13
C ARG A 80 -21.18 4.38 -8.10
N ALA A 81 -21.67 3.75 -9.16
CA ALA A 81 -20.82 3.15 -10.19
C ALA A 81 -19.90 4.19 -10.87
N ALA A 82 -20.42 5.39 -11.14
CA ALA A 82 -19.63 6.48 -11.73
C ALA A 82 -18.53 7.01 -10.80
N LEU A 83 -18.76 6.97 -9.48
CA LEU A 83 -17.75 7.28 -8.46
C LEU A 83 -16.72 6.16 -8.31
N GLU A 84 -17.17 4.90 -8.26
CA GLU A 84 -16.27 3.73 -8.22
C GLU A 84 -15.35 3.68 -9.46
N ALA A 85 -15.87 4.02 -10.64
CA ALA A 85 -15.09 4.13 -11.87
C ALA A 85 -14.02 5.24 -11.84
N MET A 86 -14.19 6.28 -11.01
CA MET A 86 -13.13 7.29 -10.80
C MET A 86 -11.99 6.74 -9.93
N LEU A 87 -12.31 5.88 -8.97
CA LEU A 87 -11.34 5.28 -8.05
C LEU A 87 -10.55 4.14 -8.71
N GLU A 88 -11.19 3.39 -9.59
CA GLU A 88 -10.67 2.15 -10.17
C GLU A 88 -9.23 2.25 -10.74
N PRO A 89 -8.85 3.29 -11.51
CA PRO A 89 -7.49 3.40 -12.04
C PRO A 89 -6.42 3.50 -10.94
N PHE A 90 -6.68 4.26 -9.87
CA PHE A 90 -5.77 4.42 -8.74
C PHE A 90 -5.55 3.09 -8.02
N VAL A 91 -6.64 2.35 -7.77
CA VAL A 91 -6.58 1.05 -7.09
C VAL A 91 -5.83 0.02 -7.93
N LYS A 92 -6.11 -0.03 -9.24
CA LYS A 92 -5.42 -0.94 -10.14
C LYS A 92 -3.92 -0.68 -10.16
N GLU A 93 -3.53 0.58 -10.25
CA GLU A 93 -2.12 0.96 -10.32
C GLU A 93 -1.39 0.71 -9.00
N ALA A 94 -1.97 1.14 -7.88
CA ALA A 94 -1.39 0.91 -6.57
C ALA A 94 -1.21 -0.58 -6.26
N VAL A 95 -2.21 -1.42 -6.56
CA VAL A 95 -2.12 -2.88 -6.39
C VAL A 95 -1.05 -3.47 -7.31
N ARG A 96 -0.95 -3.00 -8.57
CA ARG A 96 0.07 -3.45 -9.51
C ARG A 96 1.48 -3.15 -9.00
N LEU A 97 1.72 -1.93 -8.51
CA LEU A 97 3.01 -1.50 -7.96
C LEU A 97 3.36 -2.25 -6.68
N CYS A 98 2.41 -2.42 -5.76
CA CYS A 98 2.64 -3.19 -4.54
C CYS A 98 3.01 -4.66 -4.84
N ARG A 99 2.34 -5.29 -5.81
CA ARG A 99 2.68 -6.66 -6.25
C ARG A 99 4.06 -6.72 -6.87
N LYS A 100 4.40 -5.76 -7.74
CA LYS A 100 5.71 -5.66 -8.37
C LYS A 100 6.80 -5.51 -7.31
N SER A 101 6.63 -4.59 -6.36
CA SER A 101 7.59 -4.37 -5.27
C SER A 101 7.81 -5.65 -4.44
N ARG A 102 6.76 -6.39 -4.07
CA ARG A 102 6.91 -7.67 -3.35
C ARG A 102 7.68 -8.72 -4.15
N GLU A 103 7.41 -8.84 -5.44
CA GLU A 103 8.15 -9.79 -6.30
C GLU A 103 9.61 -9.34 -6.51
N ASP A 104 9.87 -8.04 -6.65
CA ASP A 104 11.22 -7.49 -6.76
C ASP A 104 12.01 -7.69 -5.45
N GLY A 105 11.36 -7.56 -4.29
CA GLY A 105 11.94 -7.89 -2.98
C GLY A 105 12.34 -9.35 -2.88
N ARG A 106 11.43 -10.27 -3.25
CA ARG A 106 11.75 -11.71 -3.31
C ARG A 106 12.94 -12.00 -4.24
N ARG A 107 13.04 -11.29 -5.37
CA ARG A 107 14.15 -11.42 -6.33
C ARG A 107 15.46 -10.82 -5.83
N SER A 108 15.41 -9.81 -4.98
CA SER A 108 16.56 -9.24 -4.27
C SER A 108 17.06 -10.24 -3.22
N ASP A 109 16.18 -10.78 -2.38
CA ASP A 109 16.51 -11.81 -1.39
C ASP A 109 17.14 -13.05 -2.03
N GLU A 110 16.60 -13.50 -3.16
CA GLU A 110 17.15 -14.64 -3.92
C GLU A 110 18.56 -14.34 -4.46
N ALA A 111 18.83 -13.10 -4.88
CA ALA A 111 20.16 -12.70 -5.36
C ALA A 111 21.16 -12.62 -4.21
N ALA A 112 20.76 -12.03 -3.08
CA ALA A 112 21.58 -11.98 -1.87
C ALA A 112 21.92 -13.40 -1.36
N GLY A 113 20.94 -14.31 -1.36
CA GLY A 113 21.15 -15.71 -0.98
C GLY A 113 22.17 -16.43 -1.86
N LYS A 114 22.14 -16.19 -3.18
CA LYS A 114 23.14 -16.76 -4.11
C LYS A 114 24.55 -16.21 -3.86
N LEU A 115 24.67 -14.91 -3.57
CA LEU A 115 25.95 -14.30 -3.22
C LEU A 115 26.52 -14.91 -1.93
N VAL A 116 25.73 -15.00 -0.88
CA VAL A 116 26.14 -15.58 0.41
C VAL A 116 26.57 -17.03 0.27
N ALA A 117 25.84 -17.83 -0.51
CA ALA A 117 26.22 -19.21 -0.80
C ALA A 117 27.58 -19.28 -1.51
N ALA A 118 27.77 -18.48 -2.56
CA ALA A 118 29.03 -18.44 -3.31
C ALA A 118 30.21 -17.96 -2.44
N GLN A 119 30.01 -16.97 -1.56
CA GLN A 119 31.03 -16.51 -0.61
C GLN A 119 31.43 -17.62 0.37
N THR A 120 30.44 -18.38 0.87
CA THR A 120 30.67 -19.47 1.83
C THR A 120 31.41 -20.65 1.21
N GLU A 121 31.12 -20.96 -0.06
CA GLU A 121 31.72 -22.08 -0.79
C GLU A 121 33.09 -21.73 -1.41
N GLY A 122 33.53 -20.46 -1.31
CA GLY A 122 34.74 -19.98 -1.99
C GLY A 122 34.61 -19.99 -3.53
N GLY A 123 33.39 -19.76 -4.02
CA GLY A 123 33.04 -19.81 -5.43
C GLY A 123 33.69 -18.72 -6.28
N TYR A 124 33.68 -18.92 -7.59
CA TYR A 124 34.12 -17.93 -8.58
C TYR A 124 32.99 -16.92 -8.88
N TRP A 125 33.30 -15.80 -9.55
CA TRP A 125 32.33 -14.78 -9.99
C TRP A 125 31.65 -13.95 -8.88
N LEU A 126 32.28 -13.81 -7.71
CA LEU A 126 31.73 -13.03 -6.58
C LEU A 126 31.37 -11.59 -6.98
N ASP A 127 32.26 -10.87 -7.67
CA ASP A 127 32.01 -9.49 -8.09
C ASP A 127 30.74 -9.35 -8.95
N ALA A 128 30.47 -10.32 -9.84
CA ALA A 128 29.28 -10.28 -10.68
C ALA A 128 28.00 -10.54 -9.88
N LEU A 129 28.06 -11.44 -8.90
CA LEU A 129 26.94 -11.73 -8.00
C LEU A 129 26.66 -10.55 -7.06
N GLU A 130 27.70 -9.89 -6.56
CA GLU A 130 27.61 -8.68 -5.75
C GLU A 130 26.90 -7.56 -6.52
N ASN A 131 27.39 -7.24 -7.73
CA ASN A 131 26.76 -6.24 -8.61
C ASN A 131 25.27 -6.54 -8.88
N VAL A 132 24.92 -7.80 -9.13
CA VAL A 132 23.51 -8.20 -9.36
C VAL A 132 22.68 -8.07 -8.08
N SER A 133 23.23 -8.44 -6.93
CA SER A 133 22.56 -8.33 -5.63
C SER A 133 22.28 -6.86 -5.32
N GLU A 134 23.31 -6.00 -5.39
CA GLU A 134 23.19 -4.56 -5.14
C GLU A 134 22.18 -3.88 -6.07
N ALA A 135 22.29 -4.13 -7.38
CA ALA A 135 21.38 -3.54 -8.37
C ALA A 135 19.91 -3.93 -8.10
N ARG A 136 19.67 -5.18 -7.69
CA ARG A 136 18.31 -5.65 -7.37
C ARG A 136 17.80 -5.06 -6.08
N SER A 137 18.63 -4.97 -5.04
CA SER A 137 18.25 -4.35 -3.77
C SER A 137 17.90 -2.88 -3.94
N PHE A 138 18.70 -2.14 -4.72
CA PHE A 138 18.43 -0.73 -5.01
C PHE A 138 17.15 -0.54 -5.84
N ALA A 139 16.93 -1.38 -6.86
CA ALA A 139 15.71 -1.34 -7.67
C ALA A 139 14.45 -1.67 -6.85
N TRP A 140 14.54 -2.64 -5.93
CA TRP A 140 13.45 -2.96 -5.01
C TRP A 140 13.14 -1.80 -4.06
N ALA A 141 14.18 -1.19 -3.46
CA ALA A 141 14.02 -0.06 -2.55
C ALA A 141 13.24 1.11 -3.19
N ASN A 142 13.63 1.53 -4.41
CA ASN A 142 12.89 2.54 -5.16
C ASN A 142 11.45 2.10 -5.44
N GLY A 143 11.26 0.86 -5.91
CA GLY A 143 9.92 0.33 -6.19
C GLY A 143 9.02 0.22 -4.96
N MET A 144 9.58 0.10 -3.75
CA MET A 144 8.82 0.10 -2.50
C MET A 144 8.32 1.49 -2.13
N ILE A 145 9.11 2.54 -2.36
CA ILE A 145 8.70 3.93 -2.19
C ILE A 145 7.58 4.25 -3.21
N GLU A 146 7.78 3.95 -4.50
CA GLU A 146 6.77 4.16 -5.55
C GLU A 146 5.44 3.44 -5.22
N ALA A 147 5.52 2.20 -4.74
CA ALA A 147 4.34 1.43 -4.34
C ALA A 147 3.62 2.06 -3.14
N TYR A 148 4.36 2.61 -2.17
CA TYR A 148 3.79 3.30 -1.03
C TYR A 148 3.06 4.58 -1.45
N GLU A 149 3.69 5.42 -2.28
CA GLU A 149 3.10 6.66 -2.76
C GLU A 149 1.78 6.40 -3.50
N ALA A 150 1.78 5.47 -4.46
CA ALA A 150 0.57 5.09 -5.19
C ALA A 150 -0.53 4.53 -4.26
N ALA A 151 -0.15 3.78 -3.21
CA ALA A 151 -1.10 3.31 -2.21
C ALA A 151 -1.71 4.47 -1.41
N GLN A 152 -0.91 5.46 -1.01
CA GLN A 152 -1.41 6.64 -0.31
C GLN A 152 -2.32 7.50 -1.19
N GLU A 153 -2.00 7.66 -2.47
CA GLU A 153 -2.87 8.36 -3.43
C GLU A 153 -4.24 7.69 -3.53
N ALA A 154 -4.26 6.37 -3.71
CA ALA A 154 -5.51 5.61 -3.80
C ALA A 154 -6.31 5.65 -2.48
N LEU A 155 -5.64 5.61 -1.31
CA LEU A 155 -6.28 5.73 0.00
C LEU A 155 -6.87 7.13 0.25
N GLY A 156 -6.21 8.19 -0.26
CA GLY A 156 -6.75 9.55 -0.24
C GLY A 156 -7.97 9.68 -1.12
N ALA A 157 -7.89 9.21 -2.37
CA ALA A 157 -9.00 9.22 -3.32
C ALA A 157 -10.22 8.44 -2.82
N ASP A 158 -10.01 7.28 -2.18
CA ASP A 158 -11.06 6.44 -1.59
C ASP A 158 -11.85 7.20 -0.50
N ARG A 159 -11.18 8.01 0.34
CA ARG A 159 -11.86 8.82 1.36
C ARG A 159 -12.79 9.84 0.73
N ALA A 160 -12.29 10.63 -0.22
CA ALA A 160 -13.07 11.66 -0.91
C ALA A 160 -14.29 11.07 -1.64
N ILE A 161 -14.09 9.95 -2.33
CA ILE A 161 -15.16 9.22 -3.02
C ILE A 161 -16.17 8.65 -2.02
N GLY A 162 -15.70 8.09 -0.90
CA GLY A 162 -16.56 7.60 0.18
C GLY A 162 -17.48 8.69 0.75
N MET A 163 -16.95 9.90 0.97
CA MET A 163 -17.77 11.06 1.38
C MET A 163 -18.81 11.43 0.32
N ALA A 164 -18.40 11.47 -0.95
CA ALA A 164 -19.29 11.79 -2.07
C ALA A 164 -20.43 10.77 -2.23
N MET A 165 -20.15 9.49 -2.00
CA MET A 165 -21.16 8.43 -2.00
C MET A 165 -22.20 8.61 -0.89
N ARG A 166 -21.78 9.08 0.30
CA ARG A 166 -22.68 9.37 1.42
C ARG A 166 -23.40 10.72 1.29
N GLY A 167 -23.06 11.52 0.29
CA GLY A 167 -23.60 12.87 0.11
C GLY A 167 -23.07 13.87 1.14
N GLU A 168 -21.94 13.57 1.77
CA GLU A 168 -21.29 14.43 2.76
C GLU A 168 -20.52 15.55 2.06
N ARG A 169 -20.45 16.71 2.74
CA ARG A 169 -19.56 17.78 2.31
C ARG A 169 -18.12 17.38 2.65
N TRP A 170 -17.23 17.45 1.68
CA TRP A 170 -15.80 17.22 1.92
C TRP A 170 -15.25 18.22 2.94
N MET A 171 -14.41 17.72 3.84
CA MET A 171 -13.65 18.51 4.81
C MET A 171 -12.23 17.92 4.91
N PRO A 172 -11.20 18.78 5.10
CA PRO A 172 -9.85 18.31 5.41
C PRO A 172 -9.84 17.38 6.62
N VAL A 173 -8.85 16.50 6.69
CA VAL A 173 -8.61 15.69 7.90
C VAL A 173 -8.20 16.60 9.05
N ASP A 174 -8.76 16.37 10.23
CA ASP A 174 -8.45 17.10 11.46
C ASP A 174 -8.07 16.10 12.54
N HIS A 175 -6.77 15.82 12.63
CA HIS A 175 -6.24 14.79 13.53
C HIS A 175 -6.46 15.13 15.00
N ASP A 176 -6.40 16.41 15.37
CA ASP A 176 -6.60 16.84 16.76
C ASP A 176 -8.03 16.58 17.21
N LYS A 177 -9.00 16.89 16.33
CA LYS A 177 -10.41 16.60 16.57
C LYS A 177 -10.71 15.10 16.61
N ASP A 178 -10.09 14.31 15.72
CA ASP A 178 -10.27 12.85 15.71
C ASP A 178 -9.70 12.19 16.98
N VAL A 179 -8.55 12.68 17.48
CA VAL A 179 -7.97 12.23 18.76
C VAL A 179 -8.86 12.63 19.94
N GLU A 180 -9.40 13.84 19.95
CA GLU A 180 -10.33 14.29 20.99
C GLU A 180 -11.57 13.38 21.05
N ILE A 181 -12.15 13.02 19.90
CA ILE A 181 -13.29 12.10 19.81
C ILE A 181 -12.93 10.72 20.36
N LEU A 182 -11.76 10.18 20.02
CA LEU A 182 -11.29 8.87 20.51
C LEU A 182 -11.08 8.89 22.04
N LEU A 183 -10.45 9.92 22.57
CA LEU A 183 -10.22 10.09 24.01
C LEU A 183 -11.55 10.21 24.78
N LEU A 184 -12.52 10.96 24.23
CA LEU A 184 -13.86 11.10 24.81
C LEU A 184 -14.67 9.79 24.72
N ALA A 185 -14.47 8.98 23.69
CA ALA A 185 -15.10 7.68 23.54
C ALA A 185 -14.51 6.62 24.49
N ALA A 186 -13.19 6.66 24.73
CA ALA A 186 -12.50 5.77 25.67
C ALA A 186 -12.76 6.11 27.15
N ALA A 187 -13.23 7.33 27.44
CA ALA A 187 -13.60 7.78 28.78
C ALA A 187 -15.06 7.42 29.19
N ARG A 188 -15.79 6.68 28.35
CA ARG A 188 -17.15 6.16 28.62
C ARG A 188 -17.12 4.67 28.93
#